data_AF-A0A7J3U7K9-F1
#
_entry.id   AF-A0A7J3U7K9-F1
#
_cell.length_a   1.000
_cell.length_b   1.000
_cell.length_c   1.000
_cell.angle_alpha   90.00
_cell.angle_beta   90.00
_cell.angle_gamma   90.00
#
_symmetry.space_group_name_H-M   'P 1'
#
loop_
_entity.id
_entity.type
_entity.pdbx_description
1 polymer ?
#
loop_
_entity_poly.entity_id
_entity_poly.type
_entity_poly.pdbx_seq_one_letter_code
_entity_poly.pdbx_strand_id
1 'polypeptide(L)' 'MKKTMICRCEDVTEEDVLQAIDEGFEDIEELRKRLRLGMGPCQGRTCIPLVI' A
#
# COMPACT_ATOMS: atom_id res chain seq x y z
N MET A 1 -11.84 8.76 -14.31
CA MET A 1 -10.53 8.49 -13.68
C MET A 1 -10.63 7.13 -13.02
N LYS A 2 -9.71 6.20 -13.32
CA LYS A 2 -9.77 4.82 -12.82
C LYS A 2 -8.99 4.78 -11.51
N LYS A 3 -9.63 4.40 -10.40
CA LYS A 3 -8.91 4.17 -9.13
C LYS A 3 -8.12 2.88 -9.26
N THR A 4 -6.80 2.96 -9.19
CA THR A 4 -5.93 1.78 -9.17
C THR A 4 -5.88 1.25 -7.75
N MET A 5 -6.39 0.02 -7.55
CA MET A 5 -6.34 -0.63 -6.24
C MET A 5 -5.00 -1.34 -6.04
N ILE A 6 -4.29 -1.01 -4.96
CA ILE A 6 -3.03 -1.65 -4.58
C ILE A 6 -3.29 -2.81 -3.61
N CYS A 7 -4.03 -2.56 -2.53
CA CYS A 7 -4.36 -3.59 -1.54
C CYS A 7 -5.88 -3.72 -1.39
N ARG A 8 -6.43 -4.86 -1.82
CA ARG A 8 -7.86 -5.14 -1.64
C ARG A 8 -8.25 -5.50 -0.21
N CYS A 9 -7.31 -5.99 0.60
CA CYS A 9 -7.59 -6.40 1.97
C CYS A 9 -7.75 -5.22 2.93
N GLU A 10 -6.92 -4.19 2.76
CA GLU A 10 -6.90 -3.00 3.60
C GLU A 10 -7.51 -1.78 2.87
N ASP A 11 -8.14 -2.01 1.71
CA ASP A 11 -8.77 -0.99 0.85
C ASP A 11 -7.85 0.20 0.51
N VAL A 12 -6.60 -0.11 0.11
CA VAL A 12 -5.56 0.88 -0.23
C VAL A 12 -5.47 1.05 -1.75
N THR A 13 -5.49 2.30 -2.18
CA THR A 13 -5.33 2.72 -3.58
C THR A 13 -3.91 3.20 -3.88
N GLU A 14 -3.61 3.38 -5.16
CA GLU A 14 -2.35 4.00 -5.62
C GLU A 14 -2.21 5.44 -5.09
N GLU A 15 -3.32 6.18 -5.00
CA GLU A 15 -3.34 7.54 -4.47
C GLU A 15 -2.93 7.58 -2.99
N ASP A 16 -3.38 6.60 -2.19
CA ASP A 16 -2.98 6.50 -0.78
C ASP A 16 -1.48 6.19 -0.61
N VAL A 17 -0.92 5.39 -1.52
CA VAL A 17 0.52 5.09 -1.53
C VAL A 17 1.32 6.33 -1.90
N LEU A 18 0.93 7.04 -2.95
CA LEU A 18 1.59 8.27 -3.37
C LEU A 18 1.50 9.35 -2.29
N GLN A 19 0.35 9.50 -1.64
CA GLN A 19 0.19 10.43 -0.53
C GLN A 19 1.10 10.06 0.65
N ALA A 20 1.25 8.77 0.97
CA ALA A 20 2.16 8.35 2.03
C ALA A 20 3.63 8.67 1.67
N ILE A 21 4.02 8.51 0.40
CA ILE A 21 5.35 8.90 -0.07
C ILE A 21 5.54 10.42 0.05
N ASP A 22 4.54 11.23 -0.34
CA ASP A 22 4.57 12.68 -0.20
C ASP A 22 4.61 13.15 1.27
N GLU A 23 4.03 12.38 2.19
CA GLU A 23 4.13 12.56 3.64
C GLU A 23 5.52 12.22 4.20
N GLY A 24 6.40 11.62 3.39
CA GLY A 24 7.79 11.26 3.73
C GLY A 24 8.01 9.78 4.09
N PHE A 25 7.02 8.92 3.87
CA PHE A 25 7.17 7.47 4.06
C PHE A 25 7.76 6.84 2.81
N GLU A 26 9.09 6.88 2.69
CA GLU A 26 9.82 6.43 1.49
C GLU A 26 10.26 4.96 1.56
N ASP A 27 10.23 4.34 2.75
CA ASP A 27 10.61 2.94 2.93
C ASP A 27 9.39 1.99 2.94
N ILE A 28 9.59 0.75 2.44
CA ILE A 28 8.53 -0.25 2.38
C ILE A 28 8.02 -0.64 3.77
N GLU A 29 8.86 -0.72 4.81
CA GLU A 29 8.38 -1.01 6.16
C GLU A 29 7.53 0.13 6.71
N GLU A 30 7.88 1.37 6.39
CA GLU A 30 7.11 2.55 6.77
C GLU A 30 5.75 2.55 6.08
N LEU A 31 5.72 2.32 4.76
CA LEU A 31 4.48 2.16 4.00
C LEU A 31 3.63 1.00 4.52
N ARG A 32 4.25 -0.14 4.90
CA ARG A 32 3.55 -1.26 5.52
C ARG A 32 2.95 -0.91 6.87
N LYS A 33 3.63 -0.11 7.70
CA LYS A 33 3.10 0.34 9.00
C LYS A 33 1.97 1.37 8.81
N ARG A 34 2.16 2.32 7.88
CA ARG A 34 1.25 3.44 7.61
C ARG A 34 -0.04 3.04 6.90
N LEU A 35 0.08 2.17 5.90
CA LEU A 35 -1.03 1.73 5.02
C LEU A 35 -1.44 0.28 5.29
N ARG A 36 -0.83 -0.38 6.29
CA ARG A 36 -1.08 -1.78 6.66
C ARG A 36 -0.86 -2.77 5.51
N LEU A 37 -0.02 -2.41 4.53
CA LEU A 37 0.25 -3.26 3.37
C LEU A 37 0.81 -4.61 3.81
N GLY A 38 0.17 -5.66 3.30
CA GLY A 38 0.49 -7.04 3.63
C GLY A 38 0.18 -7.49 5.06
N MET A 39 -0.61 -6.73 5.82
CA MET A 39 -1.11 -7.13 7.15
C MET A 39 -2.50 -7.78 7.09
N GLY A 40 -3.17 -7.76 5.93
CA GLY A 40 -4.45 -8.42 5.72
C GLY A 40 -4.36 -9.95 5.56
N PRO A 41 -5.49 -10.65 5.37
CA PRO A 41 -5.53 -12.12 5.25
C PRO A 41 -4.70 -12.69 4.10
N CYS A 42 -4.45 -11.92 3.04
CA CYS A 42 -3.57 -12.33 1.95
C CYS A 42 -2.07 -12.31 2.31
N GLN A 43 -1.71 -11.77 3.48
CA GLN A 43 -0.32 -11.66 3.99
C GLN A 43 0.62 -11.01 2.97
N GLY A 44 0.12 -10.05 2.19
CA GLY A 44 0.92 -9.27 1.25
C GLY A 44 1.19 -9.91 -0.10
N ARG A 45 0.70 -11.12 -0.36
CA ARG A 45 0.93 -11.85 -1.62
C ARG A 45 0.50 -11.09 -2.88
N THR A 46 -0.47 -10.19 -2.74
CA THR A 46 -1.04 -9.44 -3.87
C THR A 46 -0.51 -8.02 -3.96
N CYS A 47 -0.39 -7.33 -2.83
CA CYS A 47 -0.09 -5.90 -2.80
C CYS A 47 1.40 -5.60 -2.67
N ILE A 48 2.17 -6.42 -1.93
CA ILE A 48 3.60 -6.17 -1.75
C ILE A 48 4.33 -6.14 -3.11
N PRO A 49 4.14 -7.10 -4.04
CA PRO A 49 4.81 -7.05 -5.35
C PRO A 49 4.48 -5.83 -6.23
N LEU A 50 3.45 -5.05 -5.87
CA LEU A 50 3.05 -3.85 -6.62
C LEU A 50 3.71 -2.57 -6.07
N VAL A 51 4.35 -2.63 -4.90
CA VAL A 51 4.91 -1.48 -4.18
C VAL A 51 6.42 -1.62 -3.89
N ILE A 52 7.06 -2.67 -4.41
CA ILE A 52 8.52 -2.87 -4.40
C ILE A 52 9.12 -2.60 -5.77
#